data_AF-A0A2D6LS45-F1
#
_entry.id   AF-A0A2D6LS45-F1
#
_cell.length_a   1.000
_cell.length_b   1.000
_cell.length_c   1.000
_cell.angle_alpha   90.00
_cell.angle_beta   90.00
_cell.angle_gamma   90.00
#
_symmetry.space_group_name_H-M   'P 1'
#
loop_
_entity.id
_entity.type
_entity.pdbx_description
1 polymer ?
#
loop_
_entity_poly.entity_id
_entity_poly.type
_entity_poly.pdbx_seq_one_letter_code
_entity_poly.pdbx_strand_id
1 'polypeptide(L)' 'MGVLIGIDFGKKRTGLAHTDTEQIIASGLTTVET' A
#
# COMPACT_ATOMS: atom_id res chain seq x y z
N MET A 1 -5.69 -9.64 -13.70
CA MET A 1 -4.42 -8.90 -13.49
C MET A 1 -4.35 -8.51 -12.03
N GLY A 2 -3.21 -8.71 -11.37
CA GLY A 2 -3.02 -8.37 -9.95
C GLY A 2 -2.26 -7.05 -9.78
N VAL A 3 -2.32 -6.49 -8.58
CA VAL A 3 -1.49 -5.35 -8.16
C VAL A 3 -0.54 -5.81 -7.07
N LEU A 4 0.57 -5.10 -6.90
CA LEU A 4 1.44 -5.28 -5.74
C LEU A 4 0.94 -4.39 -4.60
N ILE A 5 0.96 -4.91 -3.37
CA ILE A 5 0.57 -4.18 -2.16
C ILE A 5 1.83 -3.89 -1.34
N GLY A 6 2.05 -2.61 -1.05
CA GLY A 6 3.04 -2.16 -0.08
C GLY A 6 2.38 -2.05 1.30
N ILE A 7 3.04 -2.64 2.30
CA ILE A 7 2.63 -2.56 3.71
C ILE A 7 3.78 -1.94 4.49
N ASP A 8 3.51 -0.77 5.09
CA ASP A 8 4.39 -0.12 6.05
C ASP A 8 3.82 -0.29 7.45
N PHE A 9 4.31 -1.29 8.19
CA PHE A 9 3.77 -1.69 9.49
C PHE A 9 4.40 -0.88 10.63
N GLY A 10 3.61 -0.04 11.29
CA GLY A 10 3.99 0.69 12.50
C GLY A 10 3.27 0.17 13.74
N LYS A 11 3.74 0.55 14.93
CA LYS A 11 3.11 0.16 16.22
C LYS A 11 1.75 0.80 16.52
N LYS A 12 1.37 1.84 15.77
CA LYS A 12 0.12 2.59 15.97
C LYS A 12 -0.76 2.55 14.73
N ARG A 13 -0.15 2.59 13.56
CA ARG A 13 -0.83 2.63 12.28
C ARG A 13 -0.04 1.88 11.23
N THR A 14 -0.75 1.33 10.25
CA THR A 14 -0.21 0.64 9.09
C THR A 14 -0.58 1.42 7.83
N GLY A 15 0.44 1.82 7.07
CA GLY A 15 0.27 2.45 5.76
C GLY A 15 0.09 1.40 4.68
N LEU A 16 -0.86 1.63 3.78
CA LEU A 16 -1.13 0.77 2.62
C LEU A 16 -0.94 1.56 1.34
N ALA A 17 -0.27 0.94 0.38
CA ALA A 17 -0.13 1.45 -0.98
C ALA A 17 -0.37 0.32 -1.99
N HIS A 18 -0.81 0.67 -3.19
CA HIS A 18 -0.94 -0.26 -4.30
C HIS A 18 -0.19 0.25 -5.53
N THR A 19 0.19 -0.65 -6.42
CA THR A 19 0.71 -0.27 -7.74
C THR A 19 -0.43 -0.09 -8.75
N ASP A 20 -0.15 0.66 -9.81
CA ASP A 20 -0.93 0.61 -11.05
C ASP A 20 -0.87 -0.76 -11.74
N THR A 21 -1.61 -0.90 -12.84
CA THR A 21 -1.75 -2.16 -13.59
C THR A 21 -0.45 -2.64 -14.25
N GLU A 22 0.48 -1.72 -14.52
CA GLU A 22 1.80 -2.02 -15.09
C GLU A 22 2.87 -2.26 -14.01
N GLN A 23 2.53 -2.10 -12.72
CA GLN A 23 3.44 -2.26 -11.58
C GLN A 23 4.59 -1.24 -11.54
N ILE A 24 4.39 -0.05 -12.11
CA ILE A 24 5.41 1.00 -12.23
C ILE A 24 5.20 2.08 -11.15
N ILE A 25 3.95 2.46 -10.88
CA ILE A 25 3.65 3.60 -10.01
C ILE A 25 2.99 3.10 -8.71
N ALA A 26 3.64 3.34 -7.57
CA ALA A 26 3.05 3.12 -6.26
C ALA A 26 2.25 4.36 -5.81
N SER A 27 0.99 4.18 -5.48
CA SER A 27 0.10 5.22 -4.95
C SER A 27 -0.41 4.87 -3.56
N GLY A 28 -0.56 5.87 -2.70
CA GLY A 28 -1.12 5.70 -1.36
C GLY A 28 -2.58 5.25 -1.43
N LEU A 29 -2.91 4.17 -0.73
CA LEU A 29 -4.28 3.65 -0.64
C LEU A 29 -4.98 4.23 0.59
N THR A 30 -4.44 3.97 1.78
CA THR A 30 -4.95 4.48 3.05
C THR A 30 -3.95 4.25 4.18
N THR A 31 -4.28 4.72 5.37
CA THR A 31 -3.63 4.34 6.62
C THR A 31 -4.69 3.86 7.60
N VAL A 32 -4.45 2.71 8.24
CA VAL A 32 -5.35 2.12 9.25
C VAL A 32 -4.64 2.06 10.59
N GLU A 33 -5.38 2.02 11.70
CA GLU A 33 -4.81 1.66 13.00
C GLU A 33 -4.23 0.23 12.93
N THR A 34 -3.15 0.00 13.65
CA THR A 34 -2.48 -1.31 13.71
C THR A 34 -3.19 -2.26 14.68
#